data_AF-A0AAU8FHJ0-F1
#
_entry.id   AF-A0AAU8FHJ0-F1
#
_cell.length_a   1.000
_cell.length_b   1.000
_cell.length_c   1.000
_cell.angle_alpha   90.00
_cell.angle_beta   90.00
_cell.angle_gamma   90.00
#
_symmetry.space_group_name_H-M   'P 1'
#
loop_
_entity.id
_entity.type
_entity.pdbx_description
1 polymer ?
#
loop_
_entity_poly.entity_id
_entity_poly.type
_entity_poly.pdbx_seq_one_letter_code
_entity_poly.pdbx_strand_id
1 'polypeptide(L)'
;MDSPLGKLLTKSQIAFKAYYFIGGDRTIYYGITRSELGVISDYLEKNGGIKLYRNGFRVPKYGDQENDWLSIEKNSRIGKGIPFSNKNLVGFVQLTDPKGEVFEESAGREGLIEKEAFTQLQQFISKALQDAFLRFISWFRKSDEYKASNPDKKPAPTASSVKKNVANLKDAAETLRNPDATEEQKAEASIKLEVATKIFISASNAAISELEMMRVLAGTGLTIAEFIHEVKQIVPSTKNYIEDTLAKKPDTEISENLRNIKSILSSLEAYTSYFDETISKNVLRDLQPIDLRIAVKSFMEVTAWDFRRRKIDIQLGLTGKDLISTPMHPSEWNTILQNLYSNAKKAIIKAGVGRGRILISARKDISSGNIIFEFQDNGSGIKEKDKSRIFDAFFTTATNRNDELGTGTGLGLHILQQMIVNRGGAITVELPEAGFKTNIRITLPLANTTELKKYGY
;
A
#
# COMPACT_ATOMS: atom_id res chain seq x y z
N MET A 1 -19.33 -25.14 -31.92
CA MET A 1 -20.71 -24.61 -31.85
C MET A 1 -21.70 -25.61 -31.24
N ASP A 2 -21.30 -26.87 -31.01
CA ASP A 2 -22.18 -27.92 -30.48
C ASP A 2 -22.40 -27.93 -28.95
N SER A 3 -21.81 -26.98 -28.22
CA SER A 3 -22.04 -26.88 -26.77
C SER A 3 -23.45 -26.34 -26.46
N PRO A 4 -24.04 -26.71 -25.31
CA PRO A 4 -25.34 -26.17 -24.88
C PRO A 4 -25.43 -24.64 -24.90
N LEU A 5 -24.37 -23.94 -24.45
CA LEU A 5 -24.29 -22.48 -24.55
C LEU A 5 -24.11 -21.97 -25.99
N GLY A 6 -23.35 -22.71 -26.81
CA GLY A 6 -23.14 -22.38 -28.22
C GLY A 6 -24.45 -22.32 -29.02
N LYS A 7 -25.42 -23.18 -28.68
CA LYS A 7 -26.77 -23.20 -29.27
C LYS A 7 -27.63 -21.98 -28.89
N LEU A 8 -27.36 -21.34 -27.75
CA LEU A 8 -28.05 -20.12 -27.30
C LEU A 8 -27.41 -18.85 -27.85
N LEU A 9 -26.08 -18.82 -27.93
CA LEU A 9 -25.32 -17.70 -28.49
C LEU A 9 -25.63 -17.49 -29.98
N THR A 10 -25.81 -18.57 -30.74
CA THR A 10 -26.20 -18.51 -32.17
C THR A 10 -27.64 -18.07 -32.40
N LYS A 11 -28.50 -18.11 -31.37
CA LYS A 11 -29.91 -17.67 -31.42
C LYS A 11 -30.16 -16.30 -30.77
N SER A 12 -29.11 -15.58 -30.35
CA SER A 12 -29.20 -14.30 -29.63
C SER A 12 -30.10 -14.35 -28.37
N GLN A 13 -30.14 -15.49 -27.71
CA GLN A 13 -31.02 -15.73 -26.54
C GLN A 13 -30.38 -15.33 -25.20
N ILE A 14 -29.23 -14.66 -25.24
CA ILE A 14 -28.51 -14.14 -24.08
C ILE A 14 -28.19 -12.67 -24.35
N ALA A 15 -28.67 -11.78 -23.49
CA ALA A 15 -28.29 -10.37 -23.49
C ALA A 15 -27.63 -10.04 -22.15
N PHE A 16 -26.53 -9.29 -22.18
CA PHE A 16 -25.80 -8.94 -20.97
C PHE A 16 -25.34 -7.50 -21.04
N LYS A 17 -25.48 -6.78 -19.92
CA LYS A 17 -24.96 -5.42 -19.76
C LYS A 17 -24.40 -5.25 -18.37
N ALA A 18 -23.23 -4.64 -18.28
CA ALA A 18 -22.62 -4.24 -17.03
C ALA A 18 -22.09 -2.82 -17.11
N TYR A 19 -22.24 -2.11 -16.01
CA TYR A 19 -21.67 -0.80 -15.75
C TYR A 19 -20.64 -0.97 -14.65
N TYR A 20 -19.47 -0.37 -14.86
CA TYR A 20 -18.36 -0.45 -13.93
C TYR A 20 -18.13 0.90 -13.26
N PHE A 21 -18.00 0.88 -11.93
CA PHE A 21 -17.81 2.05 -11.08
C PHE A 21 -16.56 1.88 -10.23
N ILE A 22 -15.64 2.82 -10.33
CA ILE A 22 -14.49 2.90 -9.44
C ILE A 22 -14.96 3.59 -8.16
N GLY A 23 -15.28 2.85 -7.10
CA GLY A 23 -15.72 3.47 -5.84
C GLY A 23 -14.55 4.02 -5.03
N GLY A 24 -14.75 5.16 -4.35
CA GLY A 24 -13.90 5.58 -3.22
C GLY A 24 -12.69 6.48 -3.53
N ASP A 25 -12.36 6.76 -4.79
CA ASP A 25 -11.25 7.65 -5.14
C ASP A 25 -11.75 9.00 -5.69
N ARG A 26 -11.58 10.06 -4.89
CA ARG A 26 -11.94 11.44 -5.27
C ARG A 26 -11.10 11.99 -6.42
N THR A 27 -9.95 11.38 -6.71
CA THR A 27 -9.09 11.84 -7.81
C THR A 27 -9.68 11.49 -9.19
N ILE A 28 -10.68 10.60 -9.24
CA ILE A 28 -11.28 10.09 -10.47
C ILE A 28 -12.60 10.80 -10.82
N TYR A 29 -13.33 11.34 -9.83
CA TYR A 29 -14.59 12.04 -10.06
C TYR A 29 -14.49 13.52 -9.71
N TYR A 30 -14.24 14.36 -10.71
CA TYR A 30 -14.33 15.81 -10.57
C TYR A 30 -15.78 16.24 -10.31
N GLY A 31 -15.97 17.07 -9.26
CA GLY A 31 -17.27 17.67 -8.95
C GLY A 31 -18.17 16.90 -7.98
N ILE A 32 -17.76 15.74 -7.46
CA ILE A 32 -18.53 14.97 -6.47
C ILE A 32 -17.99 15.21 -5.04
N THR A 33 -18.89 15.53 -4.10
CA THR A 33 -18.55 15.73 -2.68
C THR A 33 -18.26 14.39 -1.97
N ARG A 34 -17.60 14.45 -0.80
CA ARG A 34 -17.29 13.24 0.00
C ARG A 34 -18.57 12.56 0.50
N SER A 35 -19.60 13.34 0.83
CA SER A 35 -20.91 12.83 1.23
C SER A 35 -21.61 12.10 0.09
N GLU A 36 -21.60 12.66 -1.12
CA GLU A 36 -22.20 12.03 -2.30
C GLU A 36 -21.48 10.73 -2.69
N LEU A 37 -20.15 10.70 -2.60
CA LEU A 37 -19.38 9.46 -2.78
C LEU A 37 -19.70 8.41 -1.72
N GLY A 38 -19.99 8.82 -0.49
CA GLY A 38 -20.48 7.93 0.56
C GLY A 38 -21.81 7.28 0.17
N VAL A 39 -22.77 8.08 -0.27
CA VAL A 39 -24.09 7.59 -0.72
C VAL A 39 -23.96 6.62 -1.90
N ILE A 40 -23.10 6.93 -2.87
CA ILE A 40 -22.84 6.04 -4.02
C ILE A 40 -22.19 4.73 -3.55
N SER A 41 -21.23 4.81 -2.63
CA SER A 41 -20.56 3.62 -2.08
C SER A 41 -21.55 2.72 -1.33
N ASP A 42 -22.41 3.30 -0.49
CA ASP A 42 -23.47 2.56 0.22
C ASP A 42 -24.46 1.91 -0.74
N TYR A 43 -24.82 2.62 -1.83
CA TYR A 43 -25.70 2.07 -2.86
C TYR A 43 -25.05 0.88 -3.57
N LEU A 44 -23.79 1.03 -3.98
CA LEU A 44 -23.02 -0.01 -4.66
C LEU A 44 -22.75 -1.23 -3.77
N GLU A 45 -22.56 -1.01 -2.47
CA GLU A 45 -22.40 -2.10 -1.51
C GLU A 45 -23.70 -2.90 -1.41
N LYS A 46 -24.87 -2.25 -1.40
CA LYS A 46 -26.19 -2.90 -1.29
C LYS A 46 -26.72 -3.49 -2.61
N ASN A 47 -26.39 -2.86 -3.74
CA ASN A 47 -27.03 -3.15 -5.03
C ASN A 47 -26.06 -3.58 -6.13
N GLY A 48 -24.76 -3.58 -5.86
CA GLY A 48 -23.73 -4.07 -6.77
C GLY A 48 -23.87 -5.57 -7.04
N GLY A 49 -23.29 -6.01 -8.14
CA GLY A 49 -23.39 -7.35 -8.68
C GLY A 49 -24.06 -7.39 -10.06
N ILE A 50 -23.88 -8.52 -10.74
CA ILE A 50 -24.54 -8.82 -12.01
C ILE A 50 -25.73 -9.73 -11.73
N LYS A 51 -26.93 -9.19 -11.98
CA LYS A 51 -28.21 -9.81 -11.67
C LYS A 51 -28.64 -10.77 -12.78
N LEU A 52 -29.16 -11.94 -12.44
CA LEU A 52 -29.66 -12.89 -13.44
C LEU A 52 -31.17 -12.74 -13.66
N TYR A 53 -31.58 -12.64 -14.92
CA TYR A 53 -32.97 -12.61 -15.35
C TYR A 53 -33.23 -13.71 -16.37
N ARG A 54 -34.40 -14.32 -16.32
CA ARG A 54 -34.85 -15.34 -17.27
C ARG A 54 -36.28 -15.05 -17.71
N ASN A 55 -36.52 -15.04 -19.01
CA ASN A 55 -37.85 -14.78 -19.60
C ASN A 55 -38.53 -13.52 -19.03
N GLY A 56 -37.75 -12.46 -18.77
CA GLY A 56 -38.22 -11.22 -18.16
C GLY A 56 -38.32 -11.20 -16.62
N PHE A 57 -38.11 -12.32 -15.92
CA PHE A 57 -38.21 -12.40 -14.46
C PHE A 57 -36.84 -12.45 -13.79
N ARG A 58 -36.70 -11.78 -12.63
CA ARG A 58 -35.48 -11.85 -11.83
C ARG A 58 -35.36 -13.24 -11.21
N VAL A 59 -34.19 -13.87 -11.36
CA VAL A 59 -33.83 -15.08 -10.64
C VAL A 59 -33.12 -14.67 -9.33
N PRO A 60 -33.69 -14.96 -8.15
CA PRO A 60 -33.11 -14.57 -6.86
C PRO A 60 -31.74 -15.20 -6.61
N LYS A 61 -31.01 -14.68 -5.62
CA LYS A 61 -29.66 -15.11 -5.19
C LYS A 61 -28.54 -14.65 -6.12
N TYR A 62 -28.67 -14.79 -7.44
CA TYR A 62 -27.58 -14.45 -8.36
C TYR A 62 -27.34 -12.94 -8.45
N GLY A 63 -26.16 -12.51 -7.99
CA GLY A 63 -25.72 -11.11 -7.99
C GLY A 63 -26.20 -10.30 -6.78
N ASP A 64 -26.62 -10.97 -5.70
CA ASP A 64 -26.89 -10.36 -4.39
C ASP A 64 -25.59 -10.33 -3.54
N GLN A 65 -25.55 -9.57 -2.44
CA GLN A 65 -24.32 -9.22 -1.70
C GLN A 65 -23.39 -10.39 -1.33
N GLU A 66 -23.95 -11.55 -0.98
CA GLU A 66 -23.18 -12.72 -0.53
C GLU A 66 -23.00 -13.79 -1.64
N ASN A 67 -23.46 -13.50 -2.85
CA ASN A 67 -23.55 -14.48 -3.92
C ASN A 67 -22.68 -14.11 -5.13
N ASP A 68 -21.43 -14.57 -5.09
CA ASP A 68 -20.46 -14.39 -6.17
C ASP A 68 -20.58 -15.49 -7.24
N TRP A 69 -21.76 -15.59 -7.87
CA TRP A 69 -22.00 -16.63 -8.89
C TRP A 69 -21.14 -16.50 -10.14
N LEU A 70 -20.51 -15.35 -10.38
CA LEU A 70 -19.56 -15.15 -11.47
C LEU A 70 -18.09 -15.29 -11.04
N SER A 71 -17.84 -15.63 -9.76
CA SER A 71 -16.49 -15.77 -9.19
C SER A 71 -15.60 -14.54 -9.44
N ILE A 72 -16.18 -13.34 -9.36
CA ILE A 72 -15.51 -12.06 -9.58
C ILE A 72 -14.57 -11.75 -8.42
N GLU A 73 -14.94 -12.07 -7.18
CA GLU A 73 -14.13 -11.76 -5.99
C GLU A 73 -12.78 -12.49 -6.01
N LYS A 74 -12.75 -13.71 -6.55
CA LYS A 74 -11.50 -14.49 -6.74
C LYS A 74 -10.48 -13.77 -7.63
N ASN A 75 -10.97 -12.89 -8.51
CA ASN A 75 -10.19 -12.18 -9.50
C ASN A 75 -10.03 -10.68 -9.19
N SER A 76 -10.38 -10.27 -7.98
CA SER A 76 -10.35 -8.87 -7.54
C SER A 76 -8.99 -8.18 -7.62
N ARG A 77 -7.90 -8.96 -7.67
CA ARG A 77 -6.51 -8.47 -7.74
C ARG A 77 -5.99 -8.23 -9.15
N ILE A 78 -6.75 -8.59 -10.20
CA ILE A 78 -6.30 -8.47 -11.60
C ILE A 78 -5.95 -7.01 -11.97
N GLY A 79 -6.64 -6.04 -11.36
CA GLY A 79 -6.47 -4.63 -11.72
C GLY A 79 -5.20 -3.94 -11.23
N LYS A 80 -4.38 -4.57 -10.38
CA LYS A 80 -3.14 -3.98 -9.82
C LYS A 80 -3.35 -2.53 -9.33
N GLY A 81 -4.18 -2.36 -8.30
CA GLY A 81 -4.50 -1.06 -7.70
C GLY A 81 -5.80 -0.42 -8.16
N ILE A 82 -6.42 -0.92 -9.23
CA ILE A 82 -7.80 -0.57 -9.64
C ILE A 82 -8.72 -1.73 -9.23
N PRO A 83 -9.79 -1.49 -8.45
CA PRO A 83 -10.59 -2.55 -7.84
C PRO A 83 -11.49 -3.27 -8.86
N PHE A 84 -11.62 -4.59 -8.75
CA PHE A 84 -12.54 -5.39 -9.59
C PHE A 84 -13.35 -6.36 -8.74
N SER A 85 -14.42 -5.87 -8.13
CA SER A 85 -15.28 -6.67 -7.23
C SER A 85 -16.74 -6.52 -7.61
N ASN A 86 -17.63 -7.33 -7.03
CA ASN A 86 -19.07 -7.26 -7.33
C ASN A 86 -19.65 -5.87 -7.02
N LYS A 87 -19.19 -5.23 -5.93
CA LYS A 87 -19.58 -3.84 -5.60
C LYS A 87 -19.14 -2.79 -6.63
N ASN A 88 -18.20 -3.12 -7.53
CA ASN A 88 -17.82 -2.22 -8.61
C ASN A 88 -18.64 -2.40 -9.88
N LEU A 89 -19.54 -3.40 -9.92
CA LEU A 89 -20.32 -3.73 -11.10
C LEU A 89 -21.80 -3.58 -10.79
N VAL A 90 -22.54 -2.98 -11.70
CA VAL A 90 -24.00 -3.00 -11.67
C VAL A 90 -24.46 -3.44 -13.04
N GLY A 91 -25.24 -4.52 -13.10
CA GLY A 91 -25.66 -5.03 -14.39
C GLY A 91 -26.59 -6.20 -14.31
N PHE A 92 -26.86 -6.79 -15.47
CA PHE A 92 -27.72 -7.94 -15.60
C PHE A 92 -27.32 -8.85 -16.75
N VAL A 93 -27.59 -10.15 -16.58
CA VAL A 93 -27.65 -11.16 -17.63
C VAL A 93 -29.12 -11.52 -17.83
N GLN A 94 -29.61 -11.42 -19.05
CA GLN A 94 -30.94 -11.82 -19.48
C GLN A 94 -30.85 -13.09 -20.32
N LEU A 95 -31.54 -14.13 -19.89
CA LEU A 95 -31.72 -15.38 -20.61
C LEU A 95 -33.13 -15.45 -21.20
N THR A 96 -33.25 -15.88 -22.45
CA THR A 96 -34.53 -16.14 -23.11
C THR A 96 -34.61 -17.62 -23.48
N ASP A 97 -35.24 -18.40 -22.60
CA ASP A 97 -35.44 -19.84 -22.72
C ASP A 97 -36.88 -20.17 -22.31
N PRO A 98 -37.88 -19.84 -23.16
CA PRO A 98 -39.30 -19.98 -22.81
C PRO A 98 -39.75 -21.45 -22.71
N LYS A 99 -39.04 -22.37 -23.36
CA LYS A 99 -39.36 -23.81 -23.36
C LYS A 99 -38.63 -24.59 -22.27
N GLY A 100 -37.62 -24.00 -21.63
CA GLY A 100 -36.84 -24.67 -20.59
C GLY A 100 -35.93 -25.77 -21.12
N GLU A 101 -35.52 -25.69 -22.39
CA GLU A 101 -34.74 -26.74 -23.04
C GLU A 101 -33.26 -26.72 -22.62
N VAL A 102 -32.76 -25.57 -22.14
CA VAL A 102 -31.33 -25.38 -21.87
C VAL A 102 -31.02 -25.13 -20.40
N PHE A 103 -31.89 -24.41 -19.67
CA PHE A 103 -31.74 -24.19 -18.25
C PHE A 103 -32.89 -24.83 -17.47
N GLU A 104 -32.56 -25.70 -16.52
CA GLU A 104 -33.55 -26.31 -15.61
C GLU A 104 -33.68 -25.47 -14.33
N GLU A 105 -34.89 -25.40 -13.77
CA GLU A 105 -35.15 -24.71 -12.50
C GLU A 105 -34.93 -25.66 -11.33
N SER A 106 -34.39 -25.15 -10.22
CA SER A 106 -34.32 -25.91 -8.98
C SER A 106 -35.73 -26.26 -8.47
N ALA A 107 -35.87 -27.34 -7.71
CA ALA A 107 -37.16 -27.79 -7.19
C ALA A 107 -37.92 -26.72 -6.37
N GLY A 108 -37.20 -25.74 -5.80
CA GLY A 108 -37.78 -24.60 -5.08
C GLY A 108 -38.10 -23.37 -5.94
N ARG A 109 -37.80 -23.40 -7.26
CA ARG A 109 -37.85 -22.22 -8.17
C ARG A 109 -37.02 -21.01 -7.72
N GLU A 110 -36.05 -21.24 -6.83
CA GLU A 110 -35.19 -20.19 -6.27
C GLU A 110 -33.87 -20.01 -7.04
N GLY A 111 -33.68 -20.72 -8.15
CA GLY A 111 -32.44 -20.68 -8.92
C GLY A 111 -32.42 -21.66 -10.10
N LEU A 112 -31.31 -21.66 -10.84
CA LEU A 112 -31.08 -22.59 -11.94
C LEU A 112 -30.29 -23.81 -11.44
N ILE A 113 -30.56 -24.98 -11.98
CA ILE A 113 -29.76 -26.19 -11.69
C ILE A 113 -28.39 -26.03 -12.33
N GLU A 114 -27.34 -26.21 -11.52
CA GLU A 114 -25.93 -26.10 -11.93
C GLU A 114 -25.51 -27.28 -12.83
N LYS A 115 -25.93 -27.24 -14.10
CA LYS A 115 -25.48 -28.15 -15.16
C LYS A 115 -24.45 -27.49 -16.05
N GLU A 116 -23.93 -28.24 -17.01
CA GLU A 116 -22.90 -27.80 -17.97
C GLU A 116 -23.22 -26.45 -18.63
N ALA A 117 -24.48 -26.21 -19.04
CA ALA A 117 -24.91 -24.95 -19.65
C ALA A 117 -24.76 -23.73 -18.73
N PHE A 118 -25.06 -23.90 -17.44
CA PHE A 118 -24.93 -22.85 -16.43
C PHE A 118 -23.46 -22.55 -16.14
N THR A 119 -22.62 -23.59 -16.00
CA THR A 119 -21.18 -23.44 -15.85
C THR A 119 -20.54 -22.72 -17.04
N GLN A 120 -20.95 -23.08 -18.26
CA GLN A 120 -20.48 -22.41 -19.48
C GLN A 120 -20.89 -20.92 -19.49
N LEU A 121 -22.14 -20.61 -19.09
CA LEU A 121 -22.61 -19.22 -18.98
C LEU A 121 -21.78 -18.43 -17.99
N GLN A 122 -21.57 -18.96 -16.78
CA GLN A 122 -20.76 -18.32 -15.73
C GLN A 122 -19.35 -18.01 -16.23
N GLN A 123 -18.68 -19.00 -16.85
CA GLN A 123 -17.34 -18.84 -17.39
C GLN A 123 -17.29 -17.79 -18.51
N PHE A 124 -18.27 -17.81 -19.42
CA PHE A 124 -18.36 -16.85 -20.51
C PHE A 124 -18.52 -15.42 -20.01
N ILE A 125 -19.50 -15.17 -19.13
CA ILE A 125 -19.76 -13.82 -18.61
C ILE A 125 -18.59 -13.34 -17.75
N SER A 126 -18.04 -14.20 -16.88
CA SER A 126 -16.89 -13.86 -16.04
C SER A 126 -15.68 -13.47 -16.89
N LYS A 127 -15.37 -14.25 -17.94
CA LYS A 127 -14.25 -13.96 -18.84
C LYS A 127 -14.49 -12.70 -19.69
N ALA A 128 -15.71 -12.50 -20.18
CA ALA A 128 -16.06 -11.29 -20.94
C ALA A 128 -15.90 -10.02 -20.09
N LEU A 129 -16.34 -10.07 -18.83
CA LEU A 129 -16.15 -8.98 -17.86
C LEU A 129 -14.68 -8.72 -17.57
N GLN A 130 -13.89 -9.77 -17.33
CA GLN A 130 -12.45 -9.64 -17.08
C GLN A 130 -11.71 -9.04 -18.29
N ASP A 131 -11.99 -9.52 -19.49
CA ASP A 131 -11.37 -9.00 -20.72
C ASP A 131 -11.76 -7.53 -20.96
N ALA A 132 -13.03 -7.17 -20.77
CA ALA A 132 -13.49 -5.80 -20.86
C ALA A 132 -12.80 -4.89 -19.83
N PHE A 133 -12.68 -5.37 -18.59
CA PHE A 133 -12.01 -4.64 -17.51
C PHE A 133 -10.52 -4.44 -17.78
N LEU A 134 -9.82 -5.47 -18.29
CA LEU A 134 -8.41 -5.35 -18.67
C LEU A 134 -8.19 -4.36 -19.82
N ARG A 135 -9.08 -4.33 -20.82
CA ARG A 135 -9.06 -3.33 -21.89
C ARG A 135 -9.31 -1.92 -21.34
N PHE A 136 -10.29 -1.78 -20.45
CA PHE A 136 -10.57 -0.54 -19.75
C PHE A 136 -9.33 -0.05 -18.99
N ILE A 137 -8.68 -0.87 -18.16
CA ILE A 137 -7.47 -0.48 -17.43
C ILE A 137 -6.35 -0.04 -18.37
N SER A 138 -6.15 -0.77 -19.47
CA SER A 138 -5.13 -0.44 -20.46
C SER A 138 -5.35 0.94 -21.08
N TRP A 139 -6.61 1.30 -21.33
CA TRP A 139 -7.01 2.63 -21.78
C TRP A 139 -6.93 3.68 -20.66
N PHE A 140 -7.52 3.40 -19.50
CA PHE A 140 -7.63 4.30 -18.35
C PHE A 140 -6.25 4.72 -17.84
N ARG A 141 -5.28 3.80 -17.77
CA ARG A 141 -3.88 4.14 -17.40
C ARG A 141 -3.19 5.09 -18.38
N LYS A 142 -3.70 5.20 -19.60
CA LYS A 142 -3.19 6.12 -20.62
C LYS A 142 -3.95 7.44 -20.64
N SER A 143 -5.10 7.56 -19.98
CA SER A 143 -5.87 8.79 -19.93
C SER A 143 -5.12 9.89 -19.19
N ASP A 144 -5.36 11.13 -19.59
CA ASP A 144 -4.71 12.29 -18.98
C ASP A 144 -5.17 12.50 -17.53
N GLU A 145 -6.40 12.08 -17.21
CA GLU A 145 -6.95 12.11 -15.85
C GLU A 145 -6.17 11.19 -14.89
N TYR A 146 -5.87 9.96 -15.30
CA TYR A 146 -5.08 9.02 -14.47
C TYR A 146 -3.61 9.46 -14.34
N LYS A 147 -3.03 10.05 -15.39
CA LYS A 147 -1.66 10.59 -15.34
C LYS A 147 -1.57 11.83 -14.45
N ALA A 148 -2.59 12.68 -14.46
CA ALA A 148 -2.66 13.87 -13.61
C ALA A 148 -2.84 13.52 -12.12
N SER A 149 -3.60 12.45 -11.81
CA SER A 149 -3.78 11.96 -10.44
C SER A 149 -2.63 11.10 -9.92
N ASN A 150 -1.83 10.47 -10.80
CA ASN A 150 -0.67 9.64 -10.45
C ASN A 150 0.60 10.06 -11.21
N PRO A 151 1.23 11.22 -10.88
CA PRO A 151 2.30 11.79 -11.69
C PRO A 151 3.56 10.91 -11.81
N ASP A 152 3.86 10.06 -10.82
CA ASP A 152 5.19 9.44 -10.70
C ASP A 152 5.21 7.91 -10.53
N LYS A 153 4.06 7.21 -10.60
CA LYS A 153 4.04 5.74 -10.58
C LYS A 153 4.07 5.16 -11.99
N LYS A 154 5.20 5.30 -12.69
CA LYS A 154 5.53 4.30 -13.72
C LYS A 154 5.78 2.98 -12.98
N PRO A 155 4.97 1.92 -13.17
CA PRO A 155 5.26 0.65 -12.54
C PRO A 155 6.67 0.22 -12.96
N ALA A 156 7.50 -0.15 -11.98
CA ALA A 156 8.82 -0.68 -12.25
C ALA A 156 8.70 -1.80 -13.30
N PRO A 157 9.44 -1.71 -14.41
CA PRO A 157 9.27 -2.65 -15.51
C PRO A 157 9.69 -4.04 -15.06
N THR A 158 8.78 -4.99 -15.19
CA THR A 158 9.05 -6.40 -14.88
C THR A 158 10.09 -6.97 -15.86
N ALA A 159 10.87 -7.98 -15.45
CA ALA A 159 11.84 -8.65 -16.32
C ALA A 159 11.22 -9.14 -17.66
N SER A 160 9.95 -9.57 -17.62
CA SER A 160 9.18 -9.92 -18.81
C SER A 160 8.90 -8.73 -19.72
N SER A 161 8.55 -7.56 -19.15
CA SER A 161 8.33 -6.34 -19.92
C SER A 161 9.61 -5.78 -20.53
N VAL A 162 10.75 -5.88 -19.83
CA VAL A 162 12.07 -5.49 -20.36
C VAL A 162 12.45 -6.38 -21.55
N LYS A 163 12.31 -7.70 -21.43
CA LYS A 163 12.56 -8.63 -22.55
C LYS A 163 11.67 -8.33 -23.77
N LYS A 164 10.39 -8.06 -23.55
CA LYS A 164 9.45 -7.69 -24.62
C LYS A 164 9.84 -6.36 -25.30
N ASN A 165 10.27 -5.37 -24.51
CA ASN A 165 10.69 -4.09 -25.06
C ASN A 165 12.01 -4.19 -25.85
N VAL A 166 12.96 -5.02 -25.39
CA VAL A 166 14.19 -5.32 -26.13
C VAL A 166 13.88 -6.03 -27.45
N ALA A 167 12.93 -6.97 -27.46
CA ALA A 167 12.48 -7.62 -28.69
C ALA A 167 11.84 -6.61 -29.67
N ASN A 168 10.98 -5.71 -29.17
CA ASN A 168 10.36 -4.66 -29.98
C ASN A 168 11.39 -3.66 -30.53
N LEU A 169 12.43 -3.31 -29.75
CA LEU A 169 13.54 -2.46 -30.21
C LEU A 169 14.28 -3.11 -31.38
N LYS A 170 14.53 -4.41 -31.28
CA LYS A 170 15.23 -5.19 -32.31
C LYS A 170 14.41 -5.28 -33.60
N ASP A 171 13.13 -5.61 -33.48
CA ASP A 171 12.18 -5.71 -34.60
C ASP A 171 12.00 -4.38 -35.34
N ALA A 172 11.86 -3.27 -34.60
CA ALA A 172 11.77 -1.94 -35.19
C ALA A 172 13.07 -1.54 -35.89
N ALA A 173 14.24 -1.85 -35.30
CA ALA A 173 15.53 -1.56 -35.92
C ALA A 173 15.78 -2.40 -37.20
N GLU A 174 15.34 -3.66 -37.22
CA GLU A 174 15.40 -4.53 -38.40
C GLU A 174 14.49 -4.00 -39.53
N THR A 175 13.28 -3.56 -39.19
CA THR A 175 12.33 -2.97 -40.15
C THR A 175 12.88 -1.68 -40.78
N LEU A 176 13.55 -0.83 -40.00
CA LEU A 176 14.18 0.41 -40.48
C LEU A 176 15.39 0.17 -41.38
N ARG A 177 16.08 -0.96 -41.20
CA ARG A 177 17.25 -1.36 -42.01
C ARG A 177 16.86 -2.12 -43.27
N ASN A 178 15.63 -2.61 -43.36
CA ASN A 178 15.16 -3.34 -44.53
C ASN A 178 14.97 -2.39 -45.73
N PRO A 179 15.73 -2.56 -46.83
CA PRO A 179 15.58 -1.73 -48.03
C PRO A 179 14.19 -1.87 -48.67
N ASP A 180 13.58 -3.05 -48.54
CA ASP A 180 12.30 -3.42 -49.15
C ASP A 180 11.08 -3.01 -48.30
N ALA A 181 11.31 -2.45 -47.11
CA ALA A 181 10.23 -1.95 -46.27
C ALA A 181 9.64 -0.66 -46.86
N THR A 182 8.30 -0.57 -46.85
CA THR A 182 7.59 0.62 -47.31
C THR A 182 7.84 1.81 -46.38
N GLU A 183 7.67 3.03 -46.89
CA GLU A 183 7.80 4.25 -46.07
C GLU A 183 6.83 4.25 -44.87
N GLU A 184 5.65 3.65 -45.02
CA GLU A 184 4.68 3.47 -43.94
C GLU A 184 5.18 2.51 -42.86
N GLN A 185 5.80 1.39 -43.25
CA GLN A 185 6.42 0.43 -42.32
C GLN A 185 7.60 1.06 -41.58
N LYS A 186 8.41 1.88 -42.27
CA LYS A 186 9.53 2.61 -41.65
C LYS A 186 9.05 3.71 -40.69
N ALA A 187 7.96 4.40 -41.01
CA ALA A 187 7.35 5.38 -40.12
C ALA A 187 6.80 4.73 -38.84
N GLU A 188 6.08 3.61 -38.98
CA GLU A 188 5.57 2.85 -37.83
C GLU A 188 6.71 2.30 -36.95
N ALA A 189 7.77 1.78 -37.58
CA ALA A 189 8.95 1.28 -36.89
C ALA A 189 9.70 2.39 -36.14
N SER A 190 9.81 3.60 -36.71
CA SER A 190 10.42 4.76 -36.04
C SER A 190 9.66 5.15 -34.77
N ILE A 191 8.33 5.18 -34.81
CA ILE A 191 7.48 5.48 -33.65
C ILE A 191 7.63 4.38 -32.58
N LYS A 192 7.60 3.11 -32.98
CA LYS A 192 7.81 1.97 -32.07
C LYS A 192 9.18 2.04 -31.39
N LEU A 193 10.23 2.40 -32.14
CA LEU A 193 11.60 2.54 -31.65
C LEU A 193 11.69 3.66 -30.60
N GLU A 194 11.10 4.83 -30.86
CA GLU A 194 11.12 5.96 -29.94
C GLU A 194 10.40 5.62 -28.61
N VAL A 195 9.21 5.02 -28.71
CA VAL A 195 8.42 4.61 -27.55
C VAL A 195 9.14 3.55 -26.74
N ALA A 196 9.69 2.51 -27.39
CA ALA A 196 10.42 1.45 -26.71
C ALA A 196 11.71 1.98 -26.06
N THR A 197 12.41 2.93 -26.69
CA THR A 197 13.60 3.60 -26.14
C THR A 197 13.26 4.40 -24.88
N LYS A 198 12.19 5.19 -24.91
CA LYS A 198 11.71 5.94 -23.72
C LYS A 198 11.36 5.01 -22.56
N ILE A 199 10.71 3.88 -22.84
CA ILE A 199 10.39 2.88 -21.82
C ILE A 199 11.68 2.23 -21.29
N PHE A 200 12.62 1.87 -22.16
CA PHE A 200 13.90 1.28 -21.77
C PHE A 200 14.72 2.22 -20.88
N ILE A 201 14.86 3.50 -21.25
CA ILE A 201 15.55 4.50 -20.41
C ILE A 201 14.90 4.61 -19.04
N SER A 202 13.56 4.65 -18.97
CA SER A 202 12.87 4.69 -17.68
C SER A 202 13.06 3.41 -16.86
N ALA A 203 13.18 2.25 -17.52
CA ALA A 203 13.48 0.98 -16.88
C ALA A 203 14.88 0.94 -16.29
N SER A 204 15.87 1.38 -17.08
CA SER A 204 17.26 1.44 -16.65
C SER A 204 17.44 2.39 -15.48
N ASN A 205 16.81 3.56 -15.50
CA ASN A 205 16.90 4.52 -14.38
C ASN A 205 16.28 3.95 -13.09
N ALA A 206 15.15 3.24 -13.18
CA ALA A 206 14.55 2.57 -12.02
C ALA A 206 15.47 1.46 -11.46
N ALA A 207 16.06 0.64 -12.33
CA ALA A 207 17.00 -0.42 -11.93
C ALA A 207 18.30 0.13 -11.35
N ILE A 208 18.83 1.24 -11.88
CA ILE A 208 20.00 1.93 -11.34
C ILE A 208 19.68 2.45 -9.93
N SER A 209 18.53 3.09 -9.74
CA SER A 209 18.10 3.57 -8.42
C SER A 209 17.94 2.43 -7.41
N GLU A 210 17.43 1.28 -7.84
CA GLU A 210 17.30 0.07 -7.01
C GLU A 210 18.68 -0.53 -6.67
N LEU A 211 19.60 -0.58 -7.63
CA LEU A 211 20.98 -1.02 -7.40
C LEU A 211 21.76 -0.06 -6.50
N GLU A 212 21.57 1.25 -6.63
CA GLU A 212 22.14 2.25 -5.72
C GLU A 212 21.60 2.06 -4.30
N MET A 213 20.30 1.80 -4.17
CA MET A 213 19.68 1.45 -2.88
C MET A 213 20.25 0.15 -2.31
N MET A 214 20.35 -0.91 -3.11
CA MET A 214 20.95 -2.18 -2.68
C MET A 214 22.42 -2.02 -2.32
N ARG A 215 23.19 -1.19 -3.03
CA ARG A 215 24.60 -0.92 -2.72
C ARG A 215 24.75 -0.14 -1.43
N VAL A 216 23.89 0.85 -1.20
CA VAL A 216 23.82 1.56 0.08
C VAL A 216 23.42 0.58 1.19
N LEU A 217 22.34 -0.17 1.03
CA LEU A 217 21.85 -1.14 2.03
C LEU A 217 22.83 -2.29 2.31
N ALA A 218 23.52 -2.82 1.31
CA ALA A 218 24.51 -3.89 1.47
C ALA A 218 25.78 -3.35 2.13
N GLY A 219 26.25 -2.17 1.70
CA GLY A 219 27.43 -1.52 2.29
C GLY A 219 27.18 -1.06 3.72
N THR A 220 26.05 -0.39 3.99
CA THR A 220 25.66 0.05 5.33
C THR A 220 25.19 -1.11 6.19
N GLY A 221 24.55 -2.13 5.63
CA GLY A 221 24.02 -3.27 6.38
C GLY A 221 25.13 -4.10 7.01
N LEU A 222 26.22 -4.33 6.28
CA LEU A 222 27.41 -5.02 6.80
C LEU A 222 28.11 -4.19 7.88
N THR A 223 28.34 -2.89 7.64
CA THR A 223 28.96 -2.00 8.65
C THR A 223 28.07 -1.77 9.87
N ILE A 224 26.75 -1.72 9.70
CA ILE A 224 25.79 -1.67 10.81
C ILE A 224 25.84 -2.97 11.60
N ALA A 225 25.90 -4.13 10.94
CA ALA A 225 26.03 -5.42 11.61
C ALA A 225 27.33 -5.52 12.43
N GLU A 226 28.46 -5.10 11.85
CA GLU A 226 29.76 -5.01 12.53
C GLU A 226 29.71 -4.03 13.72
N PHE A 227 29.15 -2.83 13.52
CA PHE A 227 28.97 -1.83 14.58
C PHE A 227 28.08 -2.35 15.72
N ILE A 228 26.96 -3.01 15.42
CA ILE A 228 26.08 -3.59 16.45
C ILE A 228 26.81 -4.67 17.23
N HIS A 229 27.56 -5.52 16.53
CA HIS A 229 28.35 -6.56 17.17
C HIS A 229 29.38 -5.95 18.14
N GLU A 230 30.06 -4.87 17.75
CA GLU A 230 30.97 -4.13 18.64
C GLU A 230 30.24 -3.48 19.82
N VAL A 231 29.11 -2.80 19.60
CA VAL A 231 28.31 -2.19 20.68
C VAL A 231 27.84 -3.24 21.68
N LYS A 232 27.39 -4.41 21.22
CA LYS A 232 26.98 -5.53 22.08
C LYS A 232 28.11 -6.08 22.94
N GLN A 233 29.36 -5.99 22.48
CA GLN A 233 30.51 -6.41 23.28
C GLN A 233 30.89 -5.37 24.34
N ILE A 234 30.67 -4.07 24.08
CA ILE A 234 31.17 -2.98 24.92
C ILE A 234 30.12 -2.50 25.96
N VAL A 235 28.82 -2.55 25.65
CA VAL A 235 27.80 -2.06 26.59
C VAL A 235 27.71 -2.88 27.88
N PRO A 236 27.72 -4.24 27.86
CA PRO A 236 27.66 -5.03 29.08
C PRO A 236 28.85 -4.77 30.01
N SER A 237 30.06 -4.66 29.46
CA SER A 237 31.27 -4.36 30.26
C SER A 237 31.21 -2.97 30.89
N THR A 238 30.70 -1.97 30.15
CA THR A 238 30.49 -0.62 30.68
C THR A 238 29.42 -0.59 31.79
N LYS A 239 28.32 -1.34 31.63
CA LYS A 239 27.30 -1.48 32.68
C LYS A 239 27.85 -2.13 33.94
N ASN A 240 28.62 -3.19 33.81
CA ASN A 240 29.25 -3.87 34.95
C ASN A 240 30.17 -2.91 35.72
N TYR A 241 30.99 -2.10 35.01
CA TYR A 241 31.84 -1.10 35.66
C TYR A 241 31.03 -0.03 36.43
N ILE A 242 29.89 0.40 35.88
CA ILE A 242 28.96 1.31 36.56
C ILE A 242 28.36 0.66 37.80
N GLU A 243 27.95 -0.61 37.71
CA GLU A 243 27.40 -1.36 38.85
C GLU A 243 28.44 -1.57 39.96
N ASP A 244 29.67 -1.95 39.61
CA ASP A 244 30.79 -2.08 40.55
C ASP A 244 31.11 -0.74 41.25
N THR A 245 31.03 0.36 40.52
CA THR A 245 31.25 1.70 41.07
C THR A 245 30.10 2.11 41.99
N LEU A 246 28.86 1.86 41.61
CA LEU A 246 27.69 2.11 42.46
C LEU A 246 27.71 1.26 43.75
N ALA A 247 28.22 0.03 43.69
CA ALA A 247 28.36 -0.85 44.84
C ALA A 247 29.33 -0.30 45.91
N LYS A 248 30.29 0.55 45.50
CA LYS A 248 31.22 1.26 46.41
C LYS A 248 30.58 2.45 47.13
N LYS A 249 29.29 2.72 46.90
CA LYS A 249 28.51 3.82 47.51
C LYS A 249 29.19 5.20 47.38
N PRO A 250 29.45 5.67 46.15
CA PRO A 250 30.01 7.00 45.93
C PRO A 250 28.99 8.08 46.31
N ASP A 251 29.46 9.32 46.44
CA ASP A 251 28.63 10.47 46.79
C ASP A 251 27.39 10.62 45.89
N THR A 252 26.39 11.32 46.41
CA THR A 252 25.02 11.34 45.87
C THR A 252 24.97 11.81 44.42
N GLU A 253 25.74 12.84 44.07
CA GLU A 253 25.85 13.38 42.72
C GLU A 253 26.47 12.37 41.73
N ILE A 254 27.53 11.67 42.14
CA ILE A 254 28.19 10.65 41.32
C ILE A 254 27.24 9.46 41.10
N SER A 255 26.55 9.04 42.16
CA SER A 255 25.54 7.98 42.09
C SER A 255 24.40 8.32 41.12
N GLU A 256 23.94 9.57 41.09
CA GLU A 256 22.88 10.02 40.18
C GLU A 256 23.35 10.08 38.72
N ASN A 257 24.55 10.61 38.49
CA ASN A 257 25.17 10.63 37.15
C ASN A 257 25.39 9.22 36.58
N LEU A 258 25.86 8.27 37.40
CA LEU A 258 26.06 6.88 37.00
C LEU A 258 24.73 6.18 36.64
N ARG A 259 23.64 6.46 37.38
CA ARG A 259 22.30 5.95 37.02
C ARG A 259 21.79 6.55 35.71
N ASN A 260 22.05 7.83 35.46
CA ASN A 260 21.70 8.48 34.20
C ASN A 260 22.45 7.86 33.02
N ILE A 261 23.77 7.64 33.14
CA ILE A 261 24.58 6.97 32.10
C ILE A 261 24.08 5.54 31.87
N LYS A 262 23.78 4.78 32.94
CA LYS A 262 23.21 3.43 32.82
C LYS A 262 21.88 3.42 32.06
N SER A 263 21.02 4.43 32.27
CA SER A 263 19.75 4.58 31.53
C SER A 263 19.98 4.86 30.04
N ILE A 264 20.96 5.70 29.71
CA ILE A 264 21.36 5.98 28.32
C ILE A 264 21.89 4.71 27.65
N LEU A 265 22.73 3.93 28.33
CA LEU A 265 23.26 2.66 27.81
C LEU A 265 22.15 1.61 27.58
N SER A 266 21.17 1.51 28.48
CA SER A 266 20.00 0.66 28.27
C SER A 266 19.17 1.10 27.07
N SER A 267 19.09 2.41 26.80
CA SER A 267 18.43 2.93 25.61
C SER A 267 19.21 2.56 24.33
N LEU A 268 20.55 2.65 24.38
CA LEU A 268 21.42 2.23 23.28
C LEU A 268 21.29 0.74 22.97
N GLU A 269 21.21 -0.14 23.98
CA GLU A 269 20.92 -1.56 23.81
C GLU A 269 19.55 -1.80 23.14
N ALA A 270 18.51 -1.07 23.54
CA ALA A 270 17.20 -1.19 22.89
C ALA A 270 17.26 -0.79 21.41
N TYR A 271 18.06 0.23 21.06
CA TYR A 271 18.28 0.64 19.67
C TYR A 271 19.11 -0.36 18.86
N THR A 272 20.05 -1.08 19.47
CA THR A 272 20.86 -2.09 18.76
C THR A 272 20.17 -3.45 18.65
N SER A 273 19.37 -3.84 19.65
CA SER A 273 18.47 -5.02 19.55
C SER A 273 17.48 -4.90 18.39
N TYR A 274 17.02 -3.69 18.06
CA TYR A 274 16.17 -3.42 16.90
C TYR A 274 16.79 -3.84 15.56
N PHE A 275 18.09 -3.63 15.39
CA PHE A 275 18.79 -4.03 14.16
C PHE A 275 19.21 -5.50 14.16
N ASP A 276 19.44 -6.07 15.33
CA ASP A 276 19.72 -7.50 15.51
C ASP A 276 18.57 -8.38 14.98
N GLU A 277 17.33 -8.00 15.26
CA GLU A 277 16.13 -8.71 14.79
C GLU A 277 15.92 -8.56 13.28
N THR A 278 16.35 -7.42 12.72
CA THR A 278 16.23 -7.10 11.29
C THR A 278 17.31 -7.80 10.43
N ILE A 279 18.50 -8.02 11.00
CA ILE A 279 19.68 -8.54 10.27
C ILE A 279 19.96 -10.02 10.61
N SER A 280 19.72 -10.48 11.85
CA SER A 280 20.19 -11.79 12.32
C SER A 280 19.21 -12.95 12.16
N LYS A 281 17.96 -12.72 11.75
CA LYS A 281 16.98 -13.80 11.55
C LYS A 281 16.18 -13.56 10.28
N ASN A 282 16.02 -14.62 9.48
CA ASN A 282 15.09 -14.68 8.35
C ASN A 282 13.75 -14.01 8.74
N VAL A 283 13.49 -12.83 8.15
CA VAL A 283 12.37 -11.88 8.38
C VAL A 283 10.96 -12.51 8.30
N LEU A 284 10.86 -13.79 7.91
CA LEU A 284 9.60 -14.52 7.76
C LEU A 284 9.13 -15.27 9.02
N ARG A 285 9.95 -15.44 10.08
CA ARG A 285 9.58 -16.32 11.21
C ARG A 285 8.84 -15.68 12.39
N ASP A 286 8.90 -14.36 12.57
CA ASP A 286 8.34 -13.68 13.76
C ASP A 286 7.23 -12.63 13.46
N LEU A 287 6.63 -12.68 12.27
CA LEU A 287 5.48 -11.82 11.94
C LEU A 287 4.29 -12.18 12.85
N GLN A 288 3.71 -11.18 13.49
CA GLN A 288 2.52 -11.33 14.33
C GLN A 288 1.59 -10.12 14.18
N PRO A 289 0.28 -10.28 14.37
CA PRO A 289 -0.63 -9.14 14.42
C PRO A 289 -0.19 -8.15 15.51
N ILE A 290 -0.11 -6.86 15.17
CA ILE A 290 0.38 -5.82 16.08
C ILE A 290 -0.78 -4.92 16.50
N ASP A 291 -1.03 -4.84 17.82
CA ASP A 291 -1.91 -3.83 18.39
C ASP A 291 -1.20 -2.48 18.42
N LEU A 292 -1.68 -1.54 17.60
CA LEU A 292 -1.12 -0.20 17.49
C LEU A 292 -1.14 0.56 18.82
N ARG A 293 -2.07 0.23 19.73
CA ARG A 293 -2.12 0.87 21.07
C ARG A 293 -0.88 0.50 21.89
N ILE A 294 -0.45 -0.76 21.81
CA ILE A 294 0.75 -1.24 22.48
C ILE A 294 1.97 -0.61 21.84
N ALA A 295 2.06 -0.62 20.50
CA ALA A 295 3.18 -0.03 19.78
C ALA A 295 3.35 1.47 20.07
N VAL A 296 2.26 2.25 20.03
CA VAL A 296 2.28 3.69 20.36
C VAL A 296 2.63 3.92 21.82
N LYS A 297 2.11 3.11 22.75
CA LYS A 297 2.46 3.22 24.18
C LYS A 297 3.96 3.01 24.40
N SER A 298 4.54 1.94 23.83
CA SER A 298 5.98 1.67 23.95
C SER A 298 6.83 2.81 23.37
N PHE A 299 6.43 3.35 22.20
CA PHE A 299 7.10 4.51 21.61
C PHE A 299 7.05 5.75 22.53
N MET A 300 5.89 6.00 23.15
CA MET A 300 5.71 7.11 24.09
C MET A 300 6.61 6.99 25.31
N GLU A 301 6.75 5.78 25.88
CA GLU A 301 7.59 5.53 27.05
C GLU A 301 9.08 5.75 26.74
N VAL A 302 9.58 5.20 25.63
CA VAL A 302 10.98 5.32 25.23
C VAL A 302 11.36 6.74 24.84
N THR A 303 10.44 7.49 24.21
CA THR A 303 10.73 8.82 23.64
C THR A 303 10.36 9.96 24.59
N ALA A 304 9.76 9.66 25.76
CA ALA A 304 9.23 10.65 26.70
C ALA A 304 10.23 11.74 27.12
N TRP A 305 11.50 11.38 27.28
CA TRP A 305 12.54 12.33 27.65
C TRP A 305 12.82 13.36 26.55
N ASP A 306 12.87 12.94 25.27
CA ASP A 306 13.13 13.86 24.15
C ASP A 306 11.95 14.83 23.96
N PHE A 307 10.70 14.36 24.16
CA PHE A 307 9.52 15.23 24.14
C PHE A 307 9.63 16.37 25.15
N ARG A 308 9.98 16.04 26.41
CA ARG A 308 10.15 17.02 27.49
C ARG A 308 11.28 18.01 27.19
N ARG A 309 12.45 17.49 26.79
CA ARG A 309 13.62 18.31 26.48
C ARG A 309 13.34 19.29 25.34
N ARG A 310 12.56 18.89 24.34
CA ARG A 310 12.24 19.70 23.15
C ARG A 310 10.92 20.47 23.25
N LYS A 311 10.23 20.41 24.39
CA LYS A 311 8.92 21.06 24.61
C LYS A 311 7.89 20.68 23.54
N ILE A 312 7.78 19.38 23.24
CA ILE A 312 6.81 18.81 22.29
C ILE A 312 5.69 18.14 23.09
N ASP A 313 4.46 18.57 22.88
CA ASP A 313 3.27 17.93 23.44
C ASP A 313 2.74 16.87 22.47
N ILE A 314 2.49 15.66 22.97
CA ILE A 314 1.88 14.58 22.19
C ILE A 314 0.42 14.42 22.60
N GLN A 315 -0.47 14.39 21.61
CA GLN A 315 -1.89 14.11 21.76
C GLN A 315 -2.21 12.75 21.14
N LEU A 316 -3.05 11.95 21.81
CA LEU A 316 -3.43 10.62 21.36
C LEU A 316 -4.92 10.58 21.01
N GLY A 317 -5.23 10.14 19.79
CA GLY A 317 -6.58 9.89 19.27
C GLY A 317 -6.77 8.44 18.84
N LEU A 318 -6.47 7.49 19.73
CA LEU A 318 -6.59 6.05 19.46
C LEU A 318 -8.03 5.60 19.76
N THR A 319 -8.89 5.58 18.75
CA THR A 319 -10.33 5.29 18.90
C THR A 319 -10.69 3.88 18.43
N GLY A 320 -11.38 3.12 19.29
CA GLY A 320 -11.87 1.77 19.01
C GLY A 320 -11.10 0.67 19.76
N LYS A 321 -11.74 -0.50 19.93
CA LYS A 321 -11.09 -1.72 20.42
C LYS A 321 -10.43 -2.46 19.25
N ASP A 322 -9.32 -3.14 19.52
CA ASP A 322 -8.62 -4.06 18.61
C ASP A 322 -8.09 -3.41 17.32
N LEU A 323 -7.29 -2.35 17.46
CA LEU A 323 -6.52 -1.74 16.38
C LEU A 323 -5.33 -2.63 16.01
N ILE A 324 -5.62 -3.84 15.51
CA ILE A 324 -4.64 -4.89 15.23
C ILE A 324 -4.35 -4.94 13.72
N SER A 325 -3.15 -4.55 13.32
CA SER A 325 -2.73 -4.62 11.92
C SER A 325 -2.48 -6.05 11.48
N THR A 326 -2.48 -6.26 10.16
CA THR A 326 -1.92 -7.46 9.51
C THR A 326 -0.58 -7.89 10.15
N PRO A 327 -0.22 -9.19 10.12
CA PRO A 327 1.04 -9.66 10.67
C PRO A 327 2.24 -8.86 10.18
N MET A 328 2.92 -8.24 11.14
CA MET A 328 4.09 -7.40 10.96
C MET A 328 5.12 -7.78 12.01
N HIS A 329 6.35 -7.40 11.78
CA HIS A 329 7.37 -7.58 12.79
C HIS A 329 7.22 -6.46 13.85
N PRO A 330 7.28 -6.73 15.17
CA PRO A 330 7.06 -5.71 16.20
C PRO A 330 7.92 -4.46 16.04
N SER A 331 9.15 -4.63 15.54
CA SER A 331 10.07 -3.52 15.28
C SER A 331 9.61 -2.58 14.16
N GLU A 332 8.83 -3.05 13.17
CA GLU A 332 8.41 -2.26 12.00
C GLU A 332 7.59 -1.03 12.43
N TRP A 333 6.67 -1.19 13.38
CA TRP A 333 5.88 -0.07 13.91
C TRP A 333 6.71 0.93 14.71
N ASN A 334 7.73 0.46 15.44
CA ASN A 334 8.68 1.35 16.09
C ASN A 334 9.49 2.15 15.04
N THR A 335 9.92 1.51 13.94
CA THR A 335 10.57 2.20 12.81
C THR A 335 9.69 3.30 12.24
N ILE A 336 8.42 2.98 11.97
CA ILE A 336 7.43 3.91 11.45
C ILE A 336 7.34 5.13 12.37
N LEU A 337 7.07 4.90 13.66
CA LEU A 337 6.88 5.98 14.64
C LEU A 337 8.14 6.83 14.82
N GLN A 338 9.32 6.22 14.91
CA GLN A 338 10.58 6.95 15.06
C GLN A 338 10.92 7.79 13.83
N ASN A 339 10.66 7.28 12.62
CA ASN A 339 10.93 8.03 11.40
C ASN A 339 10.00 9.25 11.28
N LEU A 340 8.70 9.05 11.52
CA LEU A 340 7.71 10.12 11.51
C LEU A 340 8.02 11.17 12.59
N TYR A 341 8.37 10.73 13.79
CA TYR A 341 8.78 11.63 14.88
C TYR A 341 10.05 12.41 14.56
N SER A 342 11.08 11.77 14.01
CA SER A 342 12.32 12.45 13.62
C SER A 342 12.06 13.54 12.57
N ASN A 343 11.21 13.26 11.58
CA ASN A 343 10.82 14.24 10.57
C ASN A 343 10.00 15.39 11.17
N ALA A 344 9.01 15.08 12.01
CA ALA A 344 8.20 16.08 12.70
C ALA A 344 9.05 16.98 13.61
N LYS A 345 9.98 16.40 14.37
CA LYS A 345 10.92 17.16 15.22
C LYS A 345 11.71 18.17 14.41
N LYS A 346 12.29 17.76 13.27
CA LYS A 346 13.02 18.67 12.37
C LYS A 346 12.10 19.76 11.82
N ALA A 347 10.88 19.41 11.42
CA ALA A 347 9.91 20.36 10.90
C ALA A 347 9.45 21.40 11.93
N ILE A 348 9.25 20.98 13.19
CA ILE A 348 8.89 21.81 14.34
C ILE A 348 10.01 22.80 14.67
N ILE A 349 11.26 22.31 14.76
CA ILE A 349 12.42 23.16 15.04
C ILE A 349 12.60 24.20 13.93
N LYS A 350 12.50 23.78 12.66
CA LYS A 350 12.59 24.67 11.51
C LYS A 350 11.50 25.74 11.47
N ALA A 351 10.30 25.42 11.96
CA ALA A 351 9.21 26.38 12.05
C ALA A 351 9.40 27.43 13.15
N GLY A 352 10.33 27.20 14.10
CA GLY A 352 10.55 28.10 15.23
C GLY A 352 9.35 28.21 16.16
N VAL A 353 8.46 27.21 16.20
CA VAL A 353 7.30 27.23 17.09
C VAL A 353 7.78 27.06 18.53
N GLY A 354 7.35 27.95 19.43
CA GLY A 354 7.80 27.94 20.84
C GLY A 354 7.41 26.66 21.61
N ARG A 355 6.36 25.95 21.14
CA ARG A 355 5.93 24.66 21.67
C ARG A 355 5.48 23.74 20.52
N GLY A 356 6.15 22.62 20.39
CA GLY A 356 5.81 21.61 19.38
C GLY A 356 4.55 20.85 19.78
N ARG A 357 3.76 20.41 18.81
CA ARG A 357 2.57 19.58 19.01
C ARG A 357 2.54 18.49 17.97
N ILE A 358 2.29 17.27 18.41
CA ILE A 358 2.10 16.11 17.55
C ILE A 358 0.80 15.42 17.94
N LEU A 359 -0.02 15.06 16.96
CA LEU A 359 -1.22 14.25 17.15
C LEU A 359 -1.02 12.89 16.49
N ILE A 360 -1.14 11.83 17.29
CA ILE A 360 -1.10 10.44 16.84
C ILE A 360 -2.49 9.86 17.00
N SER A 361 -3.15 9.54 15.89
CA SER A 361 -4.50 8.99 15.90
C SER A 361 -4.57 7.70 15.10
N ALA A 362 -5.44 6.78 15.54
CA ALA A 362 -5.69 5.54 14.84
C ALA A 362 -7.15 5.13 14.98
N ARG A 363 -7.74 4.66 13.88
CA ARG A 363 -9.12 4.17 13.84
C ARG A 363 -9.27 3.01 12.88
N LYS A 364 -10.33 2.23 13.06
CA LYS A 364 -10.79 1.25 12.06
C LYS A 364 -11.58 1.96 10.98
N ASP A 365 -11.35 1.56 9.74
CA ASP A 365 -12.25 1.77 8.62
C ASP A 365 -12.96 0.44 8.34
N ILE A 366 -14.16 0.31 8.88
CA ILE A 366 -14.99 -0.91 8.79
C ILE A 366 -15.37 -1.18 7.32
N SER A 367 -15.56 -0.14 6.52
CA SER A 367 -15.98 -0.25 5.12
C SER A 367 -14.88 -0.83 4.22
N SER A 368 -13.62 -0.55 4.56
CA SER A 368 -12.46 -1.01 3.79
C SER A 368 -11.73 -2.19 4.43
N GLY A 369 -12.07 -2.58 5.65
CA GLY A 369 -11.34 -3.60 6.42
C GLY A 369 -9.90 -3.17 6.78
N ASN A 370 -9.65 -1.86 6.92
CA ASN A 370 -8.31 -1.32 7.18
C ASN A 370 -8.23 -0.59 8.52
N ILE A 371 -7.02 -0.41 9.00
CA ILE A 371 -6.64 0.58 10.01
C ILE A 371 -6.17 1.82 9.29
N ILE A 372 -6.67 2.98 9.73
CA ILE A 372 -6.16 4.28 9.36
C ILE A 372 -5.37 4.81 10.57
N PHE A 373 -4.07 4.98 10.38
CA PHE A 373 -3.14 5.61 11.32
C PHE A 373 -2.71 6.97 10.77
N GLU A 374 -2.76 8.01 11.59
CA GLU A 374 -2.41 9.37 11.20
C GLU A 374 -1.44 9.98 12.21
N PHE A 375 -0.41 10.63 11.67
CA PHE A 375 0.63 11.31 12.44
C PHE A 375 0.72 12.75 11.95
N GLN A 376 0.35 13.69 12.81
CA GLN A 376 0.28 15.10 12.47
C GLN A 376 1.24 15.93 13.31
N ASP A 377 1.85 16.95 12.73
CA ASP A 377 2.73 17.89 13.43
C ASP A 377 2.40 19.35 13.10
N ASN A 378 2.70 20.25 14.04
CA ASN A 378 2.53 21.70 13.87
C ASN A 378 3.80 22.41 13.38
N GLY A 379 4.70 21.69 12.72
CA GLY A 379 5.94 22.22 12.18
C GLY A 379 5.75 23.02 10.90
N SER A 380 6.80 23.07 10.07
CA SER A 380 6.85 23.93 8.89
C SER A 380 5.97 23.46 7.72
N GLY A 381 5.36 22.28 7.84
CA GLY A 381 4.56 21.68 6.78
C GLY A 381 5.40 21.19 5.60
N ILE A 382 4.72 20.61 4.60
CA ILE A 382 5.32 20.14 3.36
C ILE A 382 4.85 21.04 2.23
N LYS A 383 5.79 21.60 1.45
CA LYS A 383 5.45 22.43 0.28
C LYS A 383 4.74 21.58 -0.76
N GLU A 384 3.74 22.15 -1.43
CA GLU A 384 2.91 21.42 -2.40
C GLU A 384 3.75 20.69 -3.46
N LYS A 385 4.74 21.39 -4.02
CA LYS A 385 5.67 20.85 -5.03
C LYS A 385 6.53 19.66 -4.56
N ASP A 386 6.69 19.50 -3.25
CA ASP A 386 7.55 18.47 -2.66
C ASP A 386 6.73 17.25 -2.21
N LYS A 387 5.40 17.36 -2.07
CA LYS A 387 4.52 16.28 -1.54
C LYS A 387 4.60 14.97 -2.32
N SER A 388 4.73 15.01 -3.64
CA SER A 388 4.88 13.80 -4.45
C SER A 388 6.27 13.17 -4.32
N ARG A 389 7.27 13.98 -3.99
CA ARG A 389 8.70 13.62 -4.00
C ARG A 389 9.24 13.22 -2.64
N ILE A 390 8.54 13.52 -1.53
CA ILE A 390 9.03 13.18 -0.18
C ILE A 390 9.24 11.67 0.06
N PHE A 391 8.61 10.83 -0.78
CA PHE A 391 8.75 9.38 -0.74
C PHE A 391 9.81 8.86 -1.74
N ASP A 392 10.40 9.74 -2.55
CA ASP A 392 11.49 9.38 -3.45
C ASP A 392 12.75 9.07 -2.65
N ALA A 393 13.48 8.04 -3.06
CA ALA A 393 14.75 7.70 -2.44
C ALA A 393 15.73 8.89 -2.56
N PHE A 394 16.46 9.15 -1.49
CA PHE A 394 17.47 10.21 -1.37
C PHE A 394 16.93 11.65 -1.48
N PHE A 395 15.63 11.85 -1.64
CA PHE A 395 15.05 13.18 -1.61
C PHE A 395 15.08 13.74 -0.18
N THR A 396 15.69 14.91 -0.02
CA THR A 396 15.78 15.59 1.27
C THR A 396 15.78 17.10 1.07
N THR A 397 15.10 17.81 1.97
CA THR A 397 15.14 19.28 2.03
C THR A 397 16.09 19.80 3.11
N ALA A 398 16.78 18.88 3.81
CA ALA A 398 17.81 19.20 4.79
C ALA A 398 19.17 19.32 4.09
N THR A 399 19.46 20.51 3.56
CA THR A 399 20.64 20.78 2.73
C THR A 399 21.89 21.19 3.50
N ASN A 400 21.78 21.48 4.81
CA ASN A 400 22.89 22.01 5.60
C ASN A 400 23.58 20.92 6.42
N ARG A 401 24.91 20.77 6.24
CA ARG A 401 25.78 19.91 7.05
C ARG A 401 26.00 20.42 8.49
N ASN A 402 25.58 21.65 8.79
CA ASN A 402 25.81 22.32 10.07
C ASN A 402 24.60 22.31 11.03
N ASP A 403 23.49 21.63 10.70
CA ASP A 403 22.41 21.45 11.66
C ASP A 403 22.83 20.44 12.73
N GLU A 404 22.77 20.82 14.01
CA GLU A 404 22.94 19.95 15.20
C GLU A 404 22.05 18.68 15.18
N LEU A 405 21.14 18.57 14.20
CA LEU A 405 20.16 17.51 14.00
C LEU A 405 20.55 16.49 12.91
N GLY A 406 21.72 16.67 12.28
CA GLY A 406 22.30 15.78 11.25
C GLY A 406 21.67 15.89 9.86
N THR A 407 22.46 15.57 8.82
CA THR A 407 21.99 15.50 7.43
C THR A 407 20.98 14.37 7.25
N GLY A 408 19.77 14.69 6.78
CA GLY A 408 18.76 13.68 6.46
C GLY A 408 19.18 12.90 5.22
N THR A 409 19.29 11.57 5.34
CA THR A 409 19.70 10.67 4.24
C THR A 409 18.70 10.62 3.08
N GLY A 410 17.48 11.14 3.27
CA GLY A 410 16.39 11.07 2.28
C GLY A 410 15.83 9.65 2.08
N LEU A 411 16.19 8.69 2.93
CA LEU A 411 15.74 7.30 2.79
C LEU A 411 14.55 6.94 3.70
N GLY A 412 14.30 7.71 4.76
CA GLY A 412 13.35 7.36 5.81
C GLY A 412 11.93 7.09 5.31
N LEU A 413 11.32 8.09 4.67
CA LEU A 413 9.94 7.98 4.16
C LEU A 413 9.83 6.99 2.99
N HIS A 414 10.88 6.86 2.19
CA HIS A 414 10.93 5.85 1.12
C HIS A 414 10.87 4.43 1.68
N ILE A 415 11.67 4.13 2.70
CA ILE A 415 11.67 2.82 3.38
C ILE A 415 10.31 2.54 4.01
N LEU A 416 9.69 3.53 4.66
CA LEU A 416 8.34 3.38 5.21
C LEU A 416 7.32 3.06 4.10
N GLN A 417 7.39 3.76 2.97
CA GLN A 417 6.50 3.50 1.84
C GLN A 417 6.61 2.06 1.33
N GLN A 418 7.83 1.55 1.14
CA GLN A 418 8.04 0.16 0.72
C GLN A 418 7.50 -0.84 1.76
N MET A 419 7.81 -0.61 3.04
CA MET A 419 7.33 -1.45 4.14
C MET A 419 5.80 -1.54 4.17
N ILE A 420 5.12 -0.40 4.05
CA ILE A 420 3.65 -0.33 4.12
C ILE A 420 3.01 -0.93 2.86
N VAL A 421 3.54 -0.63 1.67
CA VAL A 421 3.03 -1.17 0.40
C VAL A 421 3.20 -2.68 0.33
N ASN A 422 4.32 -3.22 0.83
CA ASN A 422 4.56 -4.67 0.89
C ASN A 422 3.57 -5.40 1.80
N ARG A 423 2.93 -4.69 2.74
CA ARG A 423 1.86 -5.21 3.61
C ARG A 423 0.45 -4.95 3.05
N GLY A 424 0.35 -4.54 1.78
CA GLY A 424 -0.93 -4.24 1.13
C GLY A 424 -1.54 -2.91 1.57
N GLY A 425 -0.77 -2.05 2.23
CA GLY A 425 -1.19 -0.74 2.68
C GLY A 425 -0.83 0.40 1.75
N ALA A 426 -1.07 1.62 2.21
CA ALA A 426 -0.70 2.87 1.54
C ALA A 426 -0.21 3.92 2.56
N ILE A 427 0.71 4.79 2.14
CA ILE A 427 1.14 5.98 2.90
C ILE A 427 0.92 7.22 2.03
N THR A 428 0.27 8.24 2.57
CA THR A 428 -0.08 9.48 1.86
C THR A 428 0.14 10.72 2.73
N VAL A 429 0.25 11.88 2.08
CA VAL A 429 0.19 13.18 2.74
C VAL A 429 -1.23 13.70 2.62
N GLU A 430 -1.89 13.90 3.75
CA GLU A 430 -3.29 14.32 3.80
C GLU A 430 -3.40 15.75 4.31
N LEU A 431 -4.61 16.31 4.22
CA LEU A 431 -4.88 17.60 4.86
C LEU A 431 -4.79 17.43 6.39
N PRO A 432 -4.02 18.30 7.08
CA PRO A 432 -3.94 18.28 8.53
C PRO A 432 -5.19 18.87 9.18
N GLU A 433 -5.43 18.46 10.41
CA GLU A 433 -6.45 19.06 11.27
C GLU A 433 -6.10 20.50 11.65
N ALA A 434 -7.11 21.24 12.11
CA ALA A 434 -6.93 22.61 12.55
C ALA A 434 -5.85 22.70 13.65
N GLY A 435 -4.83 23.53 13.42
CA GLY A 435 -3.70 23.70 14.33
C GLY A 435 -2.48 22.82 14.03
N PHE A 436 -2.55 21.94 13.02
CA PHE A 436 -1.44 21.17 12.49
C PHE A 436 -1.08 21.62 11.05
N LYS A 437 0.06 21.18 10.55
CA LYS A 437 0.65 21.61 9.27
C LYS A 437 1.08 20.46 8.37
N THR A 438 1.43 19.32 8.94
CA THR A 438 1.69 18.07 8.22
C THR A 438 0.75 17.00 8.74
N ASN A 439 0.21 16.16 7.85
CA ASN A 439 -0.48 14.92 8.21
C ASN A 439 0.01 13.80 7.31
N ILE A 440 0.70 12.82 7.90
CA ILE A 440 1.06 11.57 7.24
C ILE A 440 0.03 10.51 7.62
N ARG A 441 -0.68 9.98 6.63
CA ARG A 441 -1.66 8.91 6.81
C ARG A 441 -1.09 7.59 6.32
N ILE A 442 -1.20 6.57 7.14
CA ILE A 442 -0.88 5.17 6.84
C ILE A 442 -2.17 4.38 6.89
N THR A 443 -2.46 3.63 5.82
CA THR A 443 -3.57 2.69 5.74
C THR A 443 -3.02 1.29 5.65
N LEU A 444 -3.43 0.39 6.53
CA LEU A 444 -2.98 -1.01 6.56
C LEU A 444 -4.18 -1.95 6.75
N PRO A 445 -4.19 -3.15 6.14
CA PRO A 445 -5.23 -4.13 6.41
C PRO A 445 -5.31 -4.51 7.90
N LEU A 446 -6.53 -4.70 8.39
CA LEU A 446 -6.77 -5.35 9.68
C LEU A 446 -6.33 -6.82 9.63
N ALA A 447 -5.83 -7.34 10.75
CA ALA A 447 -5.63 -8.77 10.88
C ALA A 447 -6.96 -9.52 10.70
N ASN A 448 -6.96 -10.55 9.87
CA ASN A 448 -8.16 -11.36 9.65
C ASN A 448 -8.37 -12.37 10.79
N THR A 449 -9.57 -12.95 10.85
CA THR A 449 -9.95 -13.90 11.92
C THR A 449 -9.01 -15.11 12.02
N THR A 450 -8.46 -15.58 10.90
CA THR A 450 -7.51 -16.70 10.87
C THR A 450 -6.16 -16.31 11.47
N GLU A 451 -5.69 -15.10 11.18
CA GLU A 451 -4.48 -14.53 11.75
C GLU A 451 -4.65 -14.31 13.26
N LEU A 452 -5.73 -13.67 13.69
CA LEU A 452 -5.99 -13.45 15.12
C LEU A 452 -6.01 -14.75 15.93
N LYS A 453 -6.73 -15.77 15.44
CA LYS A 453 -6.78 -17.10 16.07
C LYS A 453 -5.42 -17.79 16.15
N LYS A 454 -4.57 -17.64 15.13
CA LYS A 454 -3.23 -18.24 15.09
C LYS A 454 -2.32 -17.69 16.20
N TYR A 455 -2.54 -16.46 16.64
CA TYR A 455 -1.71 -15.78 17.65
C TYR A 455 -2.43 -15.58 18.99
N GLY A 456 -3.57 -16.24 19.21
CA GLY A 456 -4.26 -16.28 20.52
C GLY A 456 -4.98 -14.99 20.90
N TYR A 457 -5.42 -14.20 19.91
CA TYR A 457 -6.27 -13.02 20.10
C TYR A 457 -7.76 -13.34 20.20
#